data_AF-A0A965F3A3-F1
#
_entry.id   AF-A0A965F3A3-F1
#
_cell.length_a   1.000
_cell.length_b   1.000
_cell.length_c   1.000
_cell.angle_alpha   90.00
_cell.angle_beta   90.00
_cell.angle_gamma   90.00
#
_symmetry.space_group_name_H-M   'P 1'
#
loop_
_entity.id
_entity.type
_entity.pdbx_description
1 polymer ?
#
loop_
_entity_poly.entity_id
_entity_poly.type
_entity_poly.pdbx_seq_one_letter_code
_entity_poly.pdbx_strand_id
1 'polypeptide(L)'
;QGTVLIDNRDDGTEVRVLVALEHAVEDGTTTPSGGSREVSRRLLYVELTRDGTAFALPYAPYLDYRALKADDPSIETILADDACAWIDRSIEDRAMFHAISTVVPGHLEEVRTRRHYQVGRSRSAVHERLTREITYWDHRAAQLLEGERAGKPNARLNSQDATRRAGDLQARMAARMEELDRQQRITARPPVIRGGVVVVPAGLLRRLRGEPAHAPSMPVETQVNAARARLAVMNAERALGYEPADREFERLGYDIESTDPASGNVRFIEVKGRVAGADSIVVTRNEILYALNSPETFILAIVEIAPDGDTVRYVRKPFRSEPDFGATTVTYDMGELLARSAPPG
;
A
#
# COMPACT_ATOMS: atom_id res chain seq x y z
N GLN A 1 20.73 12.63 13.48
CA GLN A 1 21.43 11.33 13.47
C GLN A 1 20.87 10.58 12.26
N GLY A 2 21.70 10.33 11.24
CA GLY A 2 21.28 9.60 10.04
C GLY A 2 21.65 8.12 10.15
N THR A 3 20.94 7.27 9.41
CA THR A 3 21.21 5.82 9.34
C THR A 3 21.74 5.48 7.95
N VAL A 4 22.60 4.46 7.86
CA VAL A 4 23.03 3.84 6.61
C VAL A 4 22.46 2.43 6.56
N LEU A 5 21.81 2.07 5.45
CA LEU A 5 21.33 0.72 5.16
C LEU A 5 21.95 0.20 3.87
N ILE A 6 22.13 -1.10 3.78
CA ILE A 6 22.80 -1.75 2.65
C ILE A 6 21.78 -2.51 1.80
N ASP A 7 21.72 -2.19 0.51
CA ASP A 7 21.01 -2.96 -0.49
C ASP A 7 21.95 -4.02 -1.09
N ASN A 8 21.85 -5.26 -0.58
CA ASN A 8 22.71 -6.35 -1.01
C ASN A 8 22.46 -6.80 -2.46
N ARG A 9 21.35 -6.38 -3.06
CA ARG A 9 20.93 -6.80 -4.42
C ARG A 9 21.48 -5.87 -5.49
N ASP A 10 21.95 -4.69 -5.09
CA ASP A 10 22.41 -3.66 -6.01
C ASP A 10 23.93 -3.74 -6.16
N ASP A 11 24.37 -4.25 -7.31
CA ASP A 11 25.78 -4.33 -7.68
C ASP A 11 26.34 -3.00 -8.21
N GLY A 12 25.50 -1.97 -8.34
CA GLY A 12 25.90 -0.62 -8.72
C GLY A 12 26.71 0.09 -7.64
N THR A 13 27.13 1.31 -7.94
CA THR A 13 27.93 2.15 -7.04
C THR A 13 27.25 3.45 -6.65
N GLU A 14 26.06 3.73 -7.20
CA GLU A 14 25.31 4.96 -6.93
C GLU A 14 24.45 4.79 -5.68
N VAL A 15 24.64 5.68 -4.71
CA VAL A 15 23.82 5.70 -3.49
C VAL A 15 22.46 6.32 -3.75
N ARG A 16 21.48 5.94 -2.92
CA ARG A 16 20.14 6.53 -2.92
C ARG A 16 19.83 7.05 -1.52
N VAL A 17 18.90 8.00 -1.41
CA VAL A 17 18.42 8.47 -0.11
C VAL A 17 16.94 8.18 0.01
N LEU A 18 16.57 7.36 0.99
CA LEU A 18 15.18 7.07 1.29
C LEU A 18 14.72 7.98 2.43
N VAL A 19 13.66 8.74 2.19
CA VAL A 19 13.02 9.62 3.17
C VAL A 19 11.66 9.04 3.54
N ALA A 20 11.44 8.83 4.84
CA ALA A 20 10.16 8.41 5.39
C ALA A 20 9.38 9.64 5.87
N LEU A 21 8.17 9.81 5.35
CA LEU A 21 7.25 10.86 5.75
C LEU A 21 6.00 10.26 6.39
N GLU A 22 5.41 10.95 7.34
CA GLU A 22 4.08 10.63 7.84
C GLU A 22 3.07 11.60 7.27
N HIS A 23 1.97 11.09 6.73
CA HIS A 23 0.88 11.88 6.19
C HIS A 23 -0.44 11.50 6.84
N ALA A 24 -1.15 12.50 7.36
CA ALA A 24 -2.44 12.35 8.01
C ALA A 24 -3.55 13.04 7.20
N VAL A 25 -4.71 12.39 7.13
CA VAL A 25 -5.94 12.92 6.56
C VAL A 25 -6.99 12.99 7.65
N GLU A 26 -7.72 14.10 7.67
CA GLU A 26 -8.70 14.42 8.71
C GLU A 26 -10.08 14.67 8.13
N ASP A 27 -11.09 14.52 8.96
CA ASP A 27 -12.43 15.02 8.68
C ASP A 27 -12.83 16.19 9.58
N GLY A 28 -13.89 16.89 9.19
CA GLY A 28 -14.40 18.07 9.92
C GLY A 28 -15.04 17.77 11.27
N THR A 29 -14.94 16.54 11.79
CA THR A 29 -15.43 16.19 13.11
C THR A 29 -14.44 16.67 14.17
N THR A 30 -14.94 17.34 15.21
CA THR A 30 -14.10 17.82 16.31
C THR A 30 -13.90 16.71 17.34
N THR A 31 -12.64 16.52 17.74
CA THR A 31 -12.25 15.65 18.86
C THR A 31 -12.55 16.31 20.20
N PRO A 32 -12.62 15.56 21.33
CA PRO A 32 -12.80 16.15 22.66
C PRO A 32 -11.74 17.20 23.02
N SER A 33 -10.55 17.10 22.43
CA SER A 33 -9.44 18.06 22.56
C SER A 33 -9.56 19.30 21.66
N GLY A 34 -10.63 19.44 20.88
CA GLY A 34 -10.88 20.61 20.03
C GLY A 34 -10.23 20.58 18.63
N GLY A 35 -9.42 19.57 18.32
CA GLY A 35 -8.81 19.39 16.99
C GLY A 35 -9.71 18.62 16.02
N SER A 36 -9.39 18.65 14.73
CA SER A 36 -10.01 17.77 13.73
C SER A 36 -9.69 16.30 14.02
N ARG A 37 -10.58 15.40 13.61
CA ARG A 37 -10.39 13.97 13.78
C ARG A 37 -9.58 13.39 12.62
N GLU A 38 -8.44 12.79 12.95
CA GLU A 38 -7.68 11.96 12.01
C GLU A 38 -8.50 10.73 11.58
N VAL A 39 -8.69 10.55 10.28
CA VAL A 39 -9.41 9.42 9.67
C VAL A 39 -8.50 8.49 8.89
N SER A 40 -7.27 8.90 8.63
CA SER A 40 -6.22 8.06 8.05
C SER A 40 -4.85 8.62 8.40
N ARG A 41 -3.89 7.73 8.63
CA ARG A 41 -2.47 8.06 8.79
C ARG A 41 -1.65 7.00 8.12
N ARG A 42 -0.68 7.44 7.33
CA ARG A 42 0.15 6.57 6.49
C ARG A 42 1.60 7.03 6.54
N LEU A 43 2.52 6.06 6.60
CA LEU A 43 3.92 6.29 6.29
C LEU A 43 4.09 6.25 4.76
N LEU A 44 4.70 7.30 4.24
CA LEU A 44 5.06 7.46 2.84
C LEU A 44 6.57 7.34 2.71
N TYR A 45 7.04 6.82 1.59
CA TYR A 45 8.44 6.62 1.33
C TYR A 45 8.79 7.29 0.00
N VAL A 46 9.79 8.17 0.02
CA VAL A 46 10.33 8.82 -1.17
C VAL A 46 11.80 8.46 -1.28
N GLU A 47 12.17 7.79 -2.35
CA GLU A 47 13.57 7.51 -2.68
C GLU A 47 14.09 8.55 -3.67
N LEU A 48 15.25 9.13 -3.35
CA LEU A 48 15.95 10.11 -4.15
C LEU A 48 17.22 9.50 -4.71
N THR A 49 17.53 9.86 -5.94
CA THR A 49 18.75 9.45 -6.64
C THR A 49 19.61 10.67 -6.98
N ARG A 50 20.88 10.42 -7.30
CA ARG A 50 21.90 11.44 -7.58
C ARG A 50 21.54 12.39 -8.71
N ASP A 51 20.84 11.89 -9.72
CA ASP A 51 20.45 12.64 -10.92
C ASP A 51 19.32 13.67 -10.66
N GLY A 52 18.74 13.68 -9.46
CA GLY A 52 17.62 14.55 -9.14
C GLY A 52 16.29 13.81 -8.98
N THR A 53 16.19 12.57 -9.48
CA THR A 53 14.93 11.86 -9.60
C THR A 53 14.42 11.41 -8.22
N ALA A 54 13.11 11.55 -8.03
CA ALA A 54 12.39 11.17 -6.82
C ALA A 54 11.31 10.15 -7.18
N PHE A 55 11.23 9.07 -6.40
CA PHE A 55 10.29 7.99 -6.59
C PHE A 55 9.47 7.78 -5.31
N ALA A 56 8.16 7.74 -5.45
CA ALA A 56 7.29 7.29 -4.38
C ALA A 56 7.28 5.76 -4.34
N LEU A 57 7.56 5.18 -3.16
CA LEU A 57 7.54 3.73 -2.98
C LEU A 57 6.28 3.34 -2.20
N PRO A 58 5.50 2.34 -2.67
CA PRO A 58 4.21 1.99 -2.08
C PRO A 58 4.32 1.13 -0.82
N TYR A 59 5.48 0.55 -0.55
CA TYR A 59 5.77 -0.25 0.65
C TYR A 59 6.93 0.36 1.45
N ALA A 60 7.33 -0.32 2.53
CA ALA A 60 8.48 0.03 3.36
C ALA A 60 9.77 -0.60 2.80
N PRO A 61 10.55 0.07 1.92
CA PRO A 61 11.65 -0.57 1.21
C PRO A 61 12.85 -0.89 2.08
N TYR A 62 12.97 -0.22 3.23
CA TYR A 62 14.00 -0.52 4.21
C TYR A 62 13.92 -1.95 4.76
N LEU A 63 12.78 -2.63 4.60
CA LEU A 63 12.61 -4.03 4.98
C LEU A 63 13.45 -5.01 4.14
N ASP A 64 13.83 -4.61 2.93
CA ASP A 64 14.70 -5.41 2.07
C ASP A 64 16.18 -5.03 2.24
N TYR A 65 16.48 -4.03 3.07
CA TYR A 65 17.84 -3.57 3.32
C TYR A 65 18.34 -4.08 4.67
N ARG A 66 19.63 -4.39 4.74
CA ARG A 66 20.25 -4.81 5.99
C ARG A 66 20.92 -3.63 6.69
N ALA A 67 21.06 -3.75 8.01
CA ALA A 67 21.93 -2.85 8.77
C ALA A 67 23.41 -3.02 8.37
N LEU A 68 24.18 -1.97 8.64
CA LEU A 68 25.65 -1.99 8.57
C LEU A 68 26.19 -3.03 9.56
N LYS A 69 27.11 -3.89 9.10
CA LYS A 69 27.81 -4.90 9.92
C LYS A 69 29.16 -4.37 10.37
N ALA A 70 29.76 -5.02 11.37
CA ALA A 70 31.05 -4.62 11.94
C ALA A 70 32.21 -4.69 10.93
N ASP A 71 32.10 -5.52 9.89
CA ASP A 71 33.09 -5.68 8.82
C ASP A 71 32.85 -4.75 7.61
N ASP A 72 31.74 -4.00 7.59
CA ASP A 72 31.52 -3.00 6.55
C ASP A 72 32.41 -1.75 6.77
N PRO A 73 32.75 -1.02 5.70
CA PRO A 73 33.31 0.33 5.80
C PRO A 73 32.52 1.20 6.79
N SER A 74 33.24 2.02 7.56
CA SER A 74 32.63 2.93 8.52
C SER A 74 31.68 3.93 7.82
N ILE A 75 30.71 4.45 8.57
CA ILE A 75 29.77 5.47 8.06
C ILE A 75 30.56 6.67 7.53
N GLU A 76 31.61 7.08 8.23
CA GLU A 76 32.49 8.18 7.85
C GLU A 76 33.18 7.90 6.50
N THR A 77 33.66 6.67 6.29
CA THR A 77 34.27 6.25 5.00
C THR A 77 33.25 6.29 3.87
N ILE A 78 32.03 5.78 4.11
CA ILE A 78 30.97 5.74 3.09
C ILE A 78 30.55 7.16 2.71
N LEU A 79 30.29 8.02 3.70
CA LEU A 79 29.81 9.39 3.45
C LEU A 79 30.89 10.31 2.86
N ALA A 80 32.17 9.97 3.01
CA ALA A 80 33.28 10.70 2.39
C ALA A 80 33.49 10.36 0.91
N ASP A 81 32.85 9.31 0.39
CA ASP A 81 32.97 8.92 -1.02
C ASP A 81 32.21 9.89 -1.94
N ASP A 82 32.75 10.14 -3.15
CA ASP A 82 32.15 11.04 -4.15
C ASP A 82 30.72 10.64 -4.55
N ALA A 83 30.34 9.36 -4.42
CA ALA A 83 28.97 8.90 -4.62
C ALA A 83 27.98 9.58 -3.66
N CYS A 84 28.42 9.96 -2.45
CA CYS A 84 27.60 10.64 -1.44
C CYS A 84 27.63 12.17 -1.56
N ALA A 85 28.46 12.75 -2.42
CA ALA A 85 28.71 14.20 -2.47
C ALA A 85 27.46 15.05 -2.79
N TRP A 86 26.43 14.46 -3.40
CA TRP A 86 25.16 15.13 -3.72
C TRP A 86 24.17 15.16 -2.54
N ILE A 87 24.46 14.44 -1.44
CA ILE A 87 23.60 14.36 -0.27
C ILE A 87 23.84 15.58 0.60
N ASP A 88 22.93 16.54 0.53
CA ASP A 88 22.98 17.78 1.31
C ASP A 88 21.65 18.04 2.02
N ARG A 89 21.47 19.26 2.54
CA ARG A 89 20.25 19.65 3.28
C ARG A 89 19.01 19.80 2.38
N SER A 90 19.18 19.86 1.06
CA SER A 90 18.06 20.00 0.10
C SER A 90 17.28 18.70 -0.12
N ILE A 91 17.83 17.56 0.33
CA ILE A 91 17.19 16.24 0.22
C ILE A 91 15.80 16.22 0.85
N GLU A 92 15.68 16.81 2.04
CA GLU A 92 14.41 16.87 2.76
C GLU A 92 13.37 17.70 1.99
N ASP A 93 13.78 18.85 1.46
CA ASP A 93 12.90 19.73 0.67
C ASP A 93 12.46 19.05 -0.64
N ARG A 94 13.37 18.36 -1.33
CA ARG A 94 13.07 17.60 -2.55
C ARG A 94 12.09 16.47 -2.29
N ALA A 95 12.30 15.69 -1.22
CA ALA A 95 11.40 14.62 -0.82
C ALA A 95 10.02 15.15 -0.43
N MET A 96 9.97 16.22 0.36
CA MET A 96 8.74 16.89 0.77
C MET A 96 7.94 17.40 -0.44
N PHE A 97 8.62 18.09 -1.37
CA PHE A 97 8.00 18.59 -2.60
C PHE A 97 7.42 17.46 -3.45
N HIS A 98 8.18 16.39 -3.65
CA HIS A 98 7.70 15.22 -4.40
C HIS A 98 6.50 14.57 -3.71
N ALA A 99 6.55 14.38 -2.38
CA ALA A 99 5.46 13.81 -1.61
C ALA A 99 4.17 14.64 -1.73
N ILE A 100 4.26 15.97 -1.60
CA ILE A 100 3.11 16.88 -1.70
C ILE A 100 2.52 16.88 -3.12
N SER A 101 3.36 16.84 -4.15
CA SER A 101 2.91 16.96 -5.54
C SER A 101 2.35 15.66 -6.11
N THR A 102 2.83 14.48 -5.67
CA THR A 102 2.50 13.20 -6.30
C THR A 102 1.80 12.22 -5.37
N VAL A 103 2.23 12.11 -4.11
CA VAL A 103 1.80 11.03 -3.20
C VAL A 103 0.60 11.44 -2.33
N VAL A 104 0.66 12.65 -1.78
CA VAL A 104 -0.38 13.22 -0.92
C VAL A 104 -1.75 13.31 -1.62
N PRO A 105 -1.86 13.75 -2.89
CA PRO A 105 -3.14 13.81 -3.59
C PRO A 105 -3.79 12.42 -3.74
N GLY A 106 -2.99 11.39 -4.05
CA GLY A 106 -3.47 10.01 -4.15
C GLY A 106 -4.02 9.49 -2.82
N HIS A 107 -3.28 9.67 -1.72
CA HIS A 107 -3.77 9.29 -0.39
C HIS A 107 -5.05 10.03 0.01
N LEU A 108 -5.14 11.34 -0.28
CA LEU A 108 -6.32 12.14 0.01
C LEU A 108 -7.55 11.62 -0.76
N GLU A 109 -7.39 11.33 -2.05
CA GLU A 109 -8.51 10.89 -2.89
C GLU A 109 -8.99 9.49 -2.53
N GLU A 110 -8.08 8.57 -2.21
CA GLU A 110 -8.40 7.24 -1.68
C GLU A 110 -9.27 7.34 -0.41
N VAL A 111 -8.83 8.15 0.57
CA VAL A 111 -9.55 8.34 1.82
C VAL A 111 -10.89 9.02 1.60
N ARG A 112 -10.92 10.05 0.75
CA ARG A 112 -12.13 10.81 0.39
C ARG A 112 -13.18 9.90 -0.24
N THR A 113 -12.81 9.13 -1.26
CA THR A 113 -13.69 8.19 -1.95
C THR A 113 -14.32 7.20 -0.97
N ARG A 114 -13.48 6.52 -0.16
CA ARG A 114 -13.95 5.56 0.84
C ARG A 114 -14.88 6.20 1.86
N ARG A 115 -14.54 7.41 2.34
CA ARG A 115 -15.31 8.10 3.37
C ARG A 115 -16.66 8.59 2.86
N HIS A 116 -16.72 9.17 1.66
CA HIS A 116 -17.99 9.59 1.06
C HIS A 116 -18.94 8.41 0.87
N TYR A 117 -18.44 7.26 0.41
CA TYR A 117 -19.25 6.06 0.26
C TYR A 117 -19.85 5.61 1.61
N GLN A 118 -19.03 5.49 2.65
CA GLN A 118 -19.48 5.07 3.98
C GLN A 118 -20.49 6.07 4.60
N VAL A 119 -20.21 7.37 4.49
CA VAL A 119 -21.09 8.42 5.01
C VAL A 119 -22.40 8.47 4.23
N GLY A 120 -22.36 8.32 2.90
CA GLY A 120 -23.55 8.25 2.06
C GLY A 120 -24.48 7.10 2.47
N ARG A 121 -23.93 5.90 2.66
CA ARG A 121 -24.70 4.74 3.17
C ARG A 121 -25.31 5.02 4.54
N SER A 122 -24.53 5.61 5.45
CA SER A 122 -24.99 5.96 6.79
C SER A 122 -26.11 7.00 6.75
N ARG A 123 -25.98 8.01 5.87
CA ARG A 123 -27.00 9.05 5.67
C ARG A 123 -28.32 8.43 5.22
N SER A 124 -28.30 7.58 4.19
CA SER A 124 -29.52 6.93 3.68
C SER A 124 -30.19 6.08 4.75
N ALA A 125 -29.44 5.23 5.46
CA ALA A 125 -30.00 4.36 6.50
C ALA A 125 -30.61 5.14 7.68
N VAL A 126 -29.94 6.20 8.15
CA VAL A 126 -30.46 7.03 9.24
C VAL A 126 -31.68 7.82 8.79
N HIS A 127 -31.63 8.41 7.59
CA HIS A 127 -32.75 9.17 7.05
C HIS A 127 -33.99 8.28 6.88
N GLU A 128 -33.84 7.12 6.24
CA GLU A 128 -34.94 6.16 6.06
C GLU A 128 -35.57 5.75 7.39
N ARG A 129 -34.73 5.40 8.38
CA ARG A 129 -35.21 4.96 9.69
C ARG A 129 -35.94 6.08 10.45
N LEU A 130 -35.31 7.25 10.59
CA LEU A 130 -35.87 8.34 11.39
C LEU A 130 -37.11 8.94 10.73
N THR A 131 -37.15 9.07 9.40
CA THR A 131 -38.34 9.52 8.67
C THR A 131 -39.54 8.61 8.92
N ARG A 132 -39.34 7.28 8.97
CA ARG A 132 -40.41 6.32 9.33
C ARG A 132 -40.89 6.51 10.77
N GLU A 133 -39.97 6.64 11.73
CA GLU A 133 -40.32 6.85 13.13
C GLU A 133 -41.04 8.20 13.36
N ILE A 134 -40.59 9.27 12.70
CA ILE A 134 -41.22 10.61 12.76
C ILE A 134 -42.65 10.53 12.20
N THR A 135 -42.82 9.99 10.99
CA THR A 135 -44.14 9.83 10.37
C THR A 135 -45.11 9.03 11.25
N TYR A 136 -44.61 7.97 11.91
CA TYR A 136 -45.41 7.19 12.85
C TYR A 136 -45.90 8.03 14.03
N TRP A 137 -45.01 8.81 14.67
CA TRP A 137 -45.37 9.62 15.82
C TRP A 137 -46.25 10.82 15.44
N ASP A 138 -46.06 11.42 14.27
CA ASP A 138 -46.92 12.49 13.74
C ASP A 138 -48.35 12.00 13.52
N HIS A 139 -48.50 10.86 12.84
CA HIS A 139 -49.81 10.23 12.64
C HIS A 139 -50.44 9.84 13.98
N ARG A 140 -49.65 9.29 14.92
CA ARG A 140 -50.14 8.93 16.26
C ARG A 140 -50.60 10.14 17.06
N ALA A 141 -49.89 11.27 16.96
CA ALA A 141 -50.29 12.52 17.60
C ALA A 141 -51.63 13.03 17.06
N ALA A 142 -51.84 13.00 15.74
CA ALA A 142 -53.10 13.39 15.11
C ALA A 142 -54.28 12.51 15.58
N GLN A 143 -54.08 11.18 15.63
CA GLN A 143 -55.10 10.25 16.13
C GLN A 143 -55.48 10.50 17.59
N LEU A 144 -54.48 10.75 18.46
CA LEU A 144 -54.73 11.04 19.87
C LEU A 144 -55.48 12.36 20.05
N LEU A 145 -55.14 13.38 19.26
CA LEU A 145 -55.81 14.68 19.32
C LEU A 145 -57.29 14.57 18.92
N GLU A 146 -57.61 13.78 17.90
CA GLU A 146 -58.99 13.52 17.50
C GLU A 146 -59.78 12.79 18.59
N GLY A 147 -59.18 11.75 19.21
CA GLY A 147 -59.80 11.03 20.33
C GLY A 147 -60.02 11.90 21.57
N GLU A 148 -59.06 12.78 21.89
CA GLU A 148 -59.17 13.77 22.96
C GLU A 148 -60.31 14.75 22.70
N ARG A 149 -60.44 15.26 21.47
CA ARG A 149 -61.55 16.13 21.05
C ARG A 149 -62.91 15.43 21.11
N ALA A 150 -62.93 14.12 20.86
CA ALA A 150 -64.12 13.29 20.99
C ALA A 150 -64.42 12.85 22.44
N GLY A 151 -63.69 13.36 23.43
CA GLY A 151 -63.91 13.06 24.86
C GLY A 151 -63.45 11.67 25.29
N LYS A 152 -62.59 10.99 24.50
CA LYS A 152 -62.02 9.67 24.80
C LYS A 152 -60.50 9.76 25.02
N PRO A 153 -60.04 10.42 26.11
CA PRO A 153 -58.62 10.58 26.37
C PRO A 153 -57.95 9.23 26.67
N ASN A 154 -56.71 9.06 26.19
CA ASN A 154 -55.89 7.89 26.49
C ASN A 154 -55.11 8.11 27.80
N ALA A 155 -55.17 7.16 28.73
CA ALA A 155 -54.58 7.29 30.07
C ALA A 155 -53.04 7.22 30.12
N ARG A 156 -52.37 6.69 29.08
CA ARG A 156 -50.90 6.47 29.09
C ARG A 156 -50.09 7.41 28.19
N LEU A 157 -50.72 8.01 27.19
CA LEU A 157 -50.05 8.85 26.20
C LEU A 157 -51.07 9.82 25.59
N ASN A 158 -50.77 11.11 25.63
CA ASN A 158 -51.59 12.16 25.02
C ASN A 158 -50.98 12.66 23.69
N SER A 159 -51.73 13.47 22.96
CA SER A 159 -51.31 14.07 21.68
C SER A 159 -50.04 14.91 21.82
N GLN A 160 -49.91 15.70 22.89
CA GLN A 160 -48.75 16.56 23.13
C GLN A 160 -47.44 15.78 23.32
N ASP A 161 -47.46 14.66 24.05
CA ASP A 161 -46.30 13.81 24.27
C ASP A 161 -45.88 13.10 22.98
N ALA A 162 -46.83 12.70 22.14
CA ALA A 162 -46.54 12.14 20.81
C ALA A 162 -45.93 13.19 19.87
N THR A 163 -46.47 14.42 19.84
CA THR A 163 -45.89 15.55 19.09
C THR A 163 -44.47 15.87 19.58
N ARG A 164 -44.23 15.85 20.89
CA ARG A 164 -42.89 16.06 21.46
C ARG A 164 -41.90 15.01 20.97
N ARG A 165 -42.29 13.74 20.97
CA ARG A 165 -41.45 12.64 20.45
C ARG A 165 -41.09 12.82 18.98
N ALA A 166 -42.04 13.24 18.14
CA ALA A 166 -41.77 13.53 16.73
C ALA A 166 -40.75 14.68 16.60
N GLY A 167 -40.93 15.76 17.36
CA GLY A 167 -40.00 16.89 17.41
C GLY A 167 -38.59 16.50 17.87
N ASP A 168 -38.48 15.65 18.91
CA ASP A 168 -37.20 15.14 19.40
C ASP A 168 -36.48 14.30 18.33
N LEU A 169 -37.22 13.47 17.59
CA LEU A 169 -36.68 12.69 16.48
C LEU A 169 -36.23 13.57 15.32
N GLN A 170 -36.99 14.62 14.98
CA GLN A 170 -36.60 15.62 13.97
C GLN A 170 -35.30 16.33 14.38
N ALA A 171 -35.18 16.77 15.63
CA ALA A 171 -33.97 17.40 16.16
C ALA A 171 -32.77 16.45 16.09
N ARG A 172 -32.95 15.18 16.47
CA ARG A 172 -31.91 14.14 16.37
C ARG A 172 -31.49 13.88 14.93
N MET A 173 -32.45 13.84 14.01
CA MET A 173 -32.19 13.69 12.59
C MET A 173 -31.35 14.85 12.06
N ALA A 174 -31.75 16.09 12.34
CA ALA A 174 -31.02 17.29 11.93
C ALA A 174 -29.58 17.28 12.48
N ALA A 175 -29.41 17.03 13.78
CA ALA A 175 -28.09 16.95 14.40
C ALA A 175 -27.20 15.85 13.78
N ARG A 176 -27.78 14.69 13.46
CA ARG A 176 -27.03 13.59 12.83
C ARG A 176 -26.68 13.90 11.38
N MET A 177 -27.55 14.57 10.62
CA MET A 177 -27.23 15.01 9.26
C MET A 177 -26.06 16.01 9.26
N GLU A 178 -26.06 16.98 10.17
CA GLU A 178 -24.97 17.94 10.32
C GLU A 178 -23.65 17.27 10.72
N GLU A 179 -23.70 16.25 11.59
CA GLU A 179 -22.52 15.44 11.91
C GLU A 179 -21.98 14.71 10.68
N LEU A 180 -22.85 14.10 9.87
CA LEU A 180 -22.45 13.42 8.64
C LEU A 180 -21.89 14.41 7.61
N ASP A 181 -22.42 15.62 7.52
CA ASP A 181 -21.88 16.68 6.66
C ASP A 181 -20.46 17.07 7.06
N ARG A 182 -20.18 17.19 8.36
CA ARG A 182 -18.81 17.41 8.87
C ARG A 182 -17.89 16.25 8.52
N GLN A 183 -18.36 15.01 8.62
CA GLN A 183 -17.58 13.82 8.25
C GLN A 183 -17.24 13.74 6.75
N GLN A 184 -17.92 14.48 5.89
CA GLN A 184 -17.61 14.56 4.45
C GLN A 184 -16.58 15.66 4.10
N ARG A 185 -16.27 16.55 5.05
CA ARG A 185 -15.25 17.59 4.85
C ARG A 185 -13.88 16.99 5.12
N ILE A 186 -13.24 16.49 4.06
CA ILE A 186 -11.96 15.78 4.14
C ILE A 186 -10.81 16.67 3.71
N THR A 187 -9.80 16.78 4.56
CA THR A 187 -8.60 17.60 4.35
C THR A 187 -7.33 16.82 4.67
N ALA A 188 -6.29 17.02 3.88
CA ALA A 188 -4.95 16.50 4.14
C ALA A 188 -4.15 17.47 5.01
N ARG A 189 -3.36 16.95 5.95
CA ARG A 189 -2.31 17.73 6.62
C ARG A 189 -1.04 17.72 5.77
N PRO A 190 -0.19 18.76 5.84
CA PRO A 190 1.15 18.67 5.29
C PRO A 190 1.89 17.44 5.88
N PRO A 191 2.58 16.64 5.05
CA PRO A 191 3.34 15.51 5.55
C PRO A 191 4.51 15.99 6.44
N VAL A 192 4.94 15.12 7.35
CA VAL A 192 6.04 15.40 8.29
C VAL A 192 7.14 14.39 8.08
N ILE A 193 8.37 14.84 7.85
CA ILE A 193 9.53 13.94 7.74
C ILE A 193 9.77 13.27 9.10
N ARG A 194 9.81 11.95 9.10
CA ARG A 194 10.11 11.13 10.29
C ARG A 194 11.59 10.74 10.34
N GLY A 195 12.23 10.64 9.18
CA GLY A 195 13.67 10.40 9.08
C GLY A 195 14.11 10.14 7.65
N GLY A 196 15.43 10.05 7.47
CA GLY A 196 16.07 9.69 6.22
C GLY A 196 17.18 8.67 6.45
N VAL A 197 17.42 7.85 5.44
CA VAL A 197 18.47 6.83 5.44
C VAL A 197 19.21 6.87 4.10
N VAL A 198 20.54 6.77 4.15
CA VAL A 198 21.35 6.54 2.96
C VAL A 198 21.34 5.05 2.66
N VAL A 199 20.87 4.71 1.46
CA VAL A 199 20.85 3.34 0.93
C VAL A 199 22.10 3.16 0.09
N VAL A 200 22.96 2.25 0.54
CA VAL A 200 24.27 1.97 -0.06
C VAL A 200 24.19 0.65 -0.82
N PRO A 201 24.50 0.64 -2.12
CA PRO A 201 24.52 -0.60 -2.89
C PRO A 201 25.73 -1.47 -2.50
N ALA A 202 25.59 -2.79 -2.61
CA ALA A 202 26.67 -3.74 -2.36
C ALA A 202 27.91 -3.47 -3.22
N GLY A 203 27.72 -3.03 -4.47
CA GLY A 203 28.84 -2.69 -5.36
C GLY A 203 29.71 -1.56 -4.82
N LEU A 204 29.12 -0.55 -4.18
CA LEU A 204 29.87 0.53 -3.52
C LEU A 204 30.69 0.00 -2.33
N LEU A 205 30.11 -0.86 -1.48
CA LEU A 205 30.84 -1.43 -0.36
C LEU A 205 32.05 -2.25 -0.81
N ARG A 206 31.88 -3.10 -1.83
CA ARG A 206 32.98 -3.89 -2.38
C ARG A 206 34.11 -3.00 -2.92
N ARG A 207 33.75 -1.94 -3.67
CA ARG A 207 34.71 -0.95 -4.16
C ARG A 207 35.48 -0.30 -3.01
N LEU A 208 34.79 0.11 -1.94
CA LEU A 208 35.42 0.74 -0.77
C LEU A 208 36.33 -0.22 0.01
N ARG A 209 36.04 -1.53 -0.01
CA ARG A 209 36.90 -2.57 0.58
C ARG A 209 38.12 -2.92 -0.30
N GLY A 210 38.23 -2.33 -1.49
CA GLY A 210 39.28 -2.67 -2.46
C GLY A 210 39.10 -4.06 -3.07
N GLU A 211 37.91 -4.65 -2.95
CA GLU A 211 37.59 -5.91 -3.61
C GLU A 211 37.50 -5.66 -5.12
N PRO A 212 38.02 -6.58 -5.96
CA PRO A 212 37.89 -6.44 -7.40
C PRO A 212 36.40 -6.31 -7.73
N ALA A 213 36.08 -5.45 -8.70
CA ALA A 213 34.73 -5.36 -9.23
C ALA A 213 34.29 -6.78 -9.61
N HIS A 214 33.38 -7.34 -8.82
CA HIS A 214 32.76 -8.58 -9.20
C HIS A 214 32.06 -8.28 -10.52
N ALA A 215 32.23 -9.14 -11.53
CA ALA A 215 31.23 -9.19 -12.59
C ALA A 215 29.88 -9.27 -11.86
N PRO A 216 28.87 -8.46 -12.26
CA PRO A 216 27.64 -8.33 -11.50
C PRO A 216 27.17 -9.72 -11.05
N SER A 217 26.87 -9.87 -9.76
CA SER A 217 26.38 -11.12 -9.18
C SER A 217 25.12 -11.61 -9.89
N MET A 218 24.47 -10.70 -10.61
CA MET A 218 23.58 -10.98 -11.73
C MET A 218 24.36 -10.84 -13.05
N PRO A 219 24.87 -11.94 -13.65
CA PRO A 219 25.36 -11.92 -15.02
C PRO A 219 24.45 -11.08 -15.93
N VAL A 220 24.97 -10.35 -16.91
CA VAL A 220 24.14 -9.67 -17.94
C VAL A 220 23.12 -10.65 -18.55
N GLU A 221 23.51 -11.91 -18.61
CA GLU A 221 22.69 -13.07 -18.94
C GLU A 221 21.45 -13.24 -18.03
N THR A 222 21.56 -12.97 -16.72
CA THR A 222 20.47 -13.04 -15.75
C THR A 222 19.46 -11.91 -15.89
N GLN A 223 19.87 -10.69 -16.28
CA GLN A 223 18.91 -9.60 -16.52
C GLN A 223 18.13 -9.83 -17.82
N VAL A 224 18.80 -10.31 -18.87
CA VAL A 224 18.15 -10.76 -20.10
C VAL A 224 17.21 -11.94 -19.81
N ASN A 225 17.63 -12.88 -18.97
CA ASN A 225 16.79 -14.00 -18.54
C ASN A 225 15.60 -13.56 -17.68
N ALA A 226 15.75 -12.58 -16.79
CA ALA A 226 14.66 -12.02 -16.00
C ALA A 226 13.63 -11.33 -16.89
N ALA A 227 14.08 -10.49 -17.83
CA ALA A 227 13.20 -9.85 -18.82
C ALA A 227 12.50 -10.89 -19.72
N ARG A 228 13.23 -11.93 -20.16
CA ARG A 228 12.66 -13.06 -20.92
C ARG A 228 11.62 -13.83 -20.11
N ALA A 229 11.90 -14.09 -18.83
CA ALA A 229 10.96 -14.76 -17.92
C ALA A 229 9.68 -13.94 -17.75
N ARG A 230 9.78 -12.63 -17.50
CA ARG A 230 8.60 -11.75 -17.42
C ARG A 230 7.82 -11.76 -18.73
N LEU A 231 8.49 -11.66 -19.87
CA LEU A 231 7.83 -11.72 -21.18
C LEU A 231 7.08 -13.05 -21.39
N ALA A 232 7.66 -14.18 -20.99
CA ALA A 232 7.02 -15.49 -21.06
C ALA A 232 5.74 -15.54 -20.21
N VAL A 233 5.78 -15.01 -18.98
CA VAL A 233 4.60 -14.90 -18.10
C VAL A 233 3.54 -13.98 -18.70
N MET A 234 3.92 -12.80 -19.21
CA MET A 234 2.98 -11.91 -19.87
C MET A 234 2.31 -12.57 -21.09
N ASN A 235 3.06 -13.35 -21.87
CA ASN A 235 2.48 -14.08 -23.00
C ASN A 235 1.51 -15.17 -22.53
N ALA A 236 1.80 -15.87 -21.44
CA ALA A 236 0.89 -16.82 -20.82
C ALA A 236 -0.40 -16.15 -20.31
N GLU A 237 -0.30 -15.01 -19.61
CA GLU A 237 -1.47 -14.26 -19.15
C GLU A 237 -2.33 -13.75 -20.31
N ARG A 238 -1.71 -13.25 -21.40
CA ARG A 238 -2.44 -12.84 -22.62
C ARG A 238 -3.17 -14.02 -23.26
N ALA A 239 -2.55 -15.20 -23.31
CA ALA A 239 -3.18 -16.40 -23.84
C ALA A 239 -4.39 -16.86 -23.02
N LEU A 240 -4.42 -16.53 -21.72
CA LEU A 240 -5.55 -16.76 -20.82
C LEU A 240 -6.61 -15.63 -20.88
N GLY A 241 -6.39 -14.59 -21.68
CA GLY A 241 -7.33 -13.46 -21.86
C GLY A 241 -7.15 -12.31 -20.89
N TYR A 242 -6.07 -12.27 -20.11
CA TYR A 242 -5.75 -11.14 -19.22
C TYR A 242 -4.91 -10.07 -19.94
N GLU A 243 -4.85 -8.89 -19.34
CA GLU A 243 -4.06 -7.74 -19.80
C GLU A 243 -2.88 -7.49 -18.84
N PRO A 244 -1.69 -8.09 -19.10
CA PRO A 244 -0.52 -7.91 -18.25
C PRO A 244 0.29 -6.66 -18.59
N ALA A 245 0.79 -5.98 -17.55
CA ALA A 245 1.73 -4.86 -17.62
C ALA A 245 2.98 -5.16 -16.77
N ASP A 246 4.17 -4.91 -17.32
CA ASP A 246 5.46 -5.04 -16.60
C ASP A 246 5.62 -3.86 -15.64
N ARG A 247 5.87 -4.15 -14.37
CA ARG A 247 5.99 -3.24 -13.22
C ARG A 247 7.30 -3.44 -12.45
N GLU A 248 8.23 -4.24 -12.95
CA GLU A 248 9.53 -4.52 -12.31
C GLU A 248 10.20 -3.26 -11.74
N PHE A 249 10.29 -2.21 -12.57
CA PHE A 249 11.02 -0.99 -12.23
C PHE A 249 10.28 -0.08 -11.23
N GLU A 250 9.00 -0.34 -10.99
CA GLU A 250 8.19 0.39 -10.01
C GLU A 250 8.40 -0.14 -8.59
N ARG A 251 9.06 -1.31 -8.45
CA ARG A 251 9.39 -1.93 -7.16
C ARG A 251 8.13 -2.00 -6.30
N LEU A 252 7.15 -2.80 -6.70
CA LEU A 252 5.84 -2.93 -6.04
C LEU A 252 5.73 -4.14 -5.10
N GLY A 253 6.75 -5.02 -5.10
CA GLY A 253 6.72 -6.32 -4.41
C GLY A 253 6.16 -7.45 -5.26
N TYR A 254 6.01 -7.18 -6.56
CA TYR A 254 5.67 -8.08 -7.66
C TYR A 254 6.16 -7.43 -8.96
N ASP A 255 6.25 -8.21 -10.04
CA ASP A 255 6.81 -7.75 -11.31
C ASP A 255 5.73 -7.45 -12.36
N ILE A 256 4.56 -8.08 -12.30
CA ILE A 256 3.51 -7.95 -13.31
C ILE A 256 2.15 -7.71 -12.63
N GLU A 257 1.42 -6.70 -13.11
CA GLU A 257 -0.03 -6.59 -12.88
C GLU A 257 -0.75 -7.21 -14.07
N SER A 258 -1.66 -8.15 -13.81
CA SER A 258 -2.48 -8.74 -14.87
C SER A 258 -3.96 -8.54 -14.59
N THR A 259 -4.60 -7.71 -15.41
CA THR A 259 -6.00 -7.33 -15.23
C THR A 259 -6.92 -8.27 -16.00
N ASP A 260 -7.99 -8.72 -15.36
CA ASP A 260 -9.11 -9.39 -16.01
C ASP A 260 -10.03 -8.35 -16.65
N PRO A 261 -10.13 -8.26 -17.99
CA PRO A 261 -10.99 -7.27 -18.64
C PRO A 261 -12.49 -7.53 -18.40
N ALA A 262 -12.89 -8.75 -18.02
CA ALA A 262 -14.30 -9.08 -17.77
C ALA A 262 -14.76 -8.64 -16.37
N SER A 263 -13.91 -8.79 -15.35
CA SER A 263 -14.26 -8.49 -13.96
C SER A 263 -13.61 -7.23 -13.40
N GLY A 264 -12.55 -6.73 -14.03
CA GLY A 264 -11.71 -5.64 -13.52
C GLY A 264 -10.79 -6.05 -12.36
N ASN A 265 -10.76 -7.34 -12.01
CA ASN A 265 -9.87 -7.85 -10.96
C ASN A 265 -8.41 -7.87 -11.43
N VAL A 266 -7.48 -7.56 -10.54
CA VAL A 266 -6.05 -7.54 -10.84
C VAL A 266 -5.35 -8.68 -10.10
N ARG A 267 -4.47 -9.39 -10.81
CA ARG A 267 -3.51 -10.37 -10.28
C ARG A 267 -2.15 -9.72 -10.14
N PHE A 268 -1.44 -10.07 -9.08
CA PHE A 268 -0.09 -9.59 -8.80
C PHE A 268 0.88 -10.75 -8.95
N ILE A 269 1.80 -10.68 -9.92
CA ILE A 269 2.64 -11.80 -10.29
C ILE A 269 4.12 -11.45 -10.09
N GLU A 270 4.77 -12.18 -9.19
CA GLU A 270 6.22 -12.14 -8.96
C GLU A 270 6.90 -13.21 -9.84
N VAL A 271 7.91 -12.83 -10.62
CA VAL A 271 8.50 -13.71 -11.64
C VAL A 271 9.93 -14.11 -11.26
N LYS A 272 10.15 -15.40 -11.09
CA LYS A 272 11.48 -15.97 -10.81
C LYS A 272 11.94 -16.81 -11.99
N GLY A 273 12.85 -16.25 -12.78
CA GLY A 273 13.50 -16.94 -13.90
C GLY A 273 14.54 -17.95 -13.43
N ARG A 274 14.54 -19.13 -14.06
CA ARG A 274 15.44 -20.25 -13.78
C ARG A 274 16.36 -20.49 -14.97
N VAL A 275 17.66 -20.59 -14.67
CA VAL A 275 18.66 -21.25 -15.52
C VAL A 275 18.80 -22.69 -15.02
N ALA A 276 18.97 -23.67 -15.91
CA ALA A 276 18.96 -25.09 -15.54
C ALA A 276 19.97 -25.42 -14.41
N GLY A 277 19.48 -25.95 -13.27
CA GLY A 277 20.30 -26.44 -12.15
C GLY A 277 20.21 -25.65 -10.83
N ALA A 278 19.39 -24.60 -10.74
CA ALA A 278 19.15 -23.91 -9.47
C ALA A 278 18.13 -24.67 -8.59
N ASP A 279 18.53 -25.02 -7.37
CA ASP A 279 17.73 -25.79 -6.40
C ASP A 279 16.89 -24.91 -5.47
N SER A 280 17.03 -23.58 -5.55
CA SER A 280 16.34 -22.65 -4.64
C SER A 280 15.94 -21.33 -5.31
N ILE A 281 14.91 -20.69 -4.78
CA ILE A 281 14.49 -19.32 -5.12
C ILE A 281 14.73 -18.41 -3.93
N VAL A 282 15.27 -17.23 -4.18
CA VAL A 282 15.35 -16.15 -3.19
C VAL A 282 14.17 -15.19 -3.39
N VAL A 283 13.45 -14.92 -2.32
CA VAL A 283 12.30 -14.00 -2.29
C VAL A 283 12.57 -12.90 -1.27
N THR A 284 12.21 -11.68 -1.58
CA THR A 284 12.41 -10.53 -0.67
C THR A 284 11.35 -10.48 0.42
N ARG A 285 11.64 -9.75 1.51
CA ARG A 285 10.67 -9.58 2.59
C ARG A 285 9.40 -8.88 2.09
N ASN A 286 9.54 -7.86 1.25
CA ASN A 286 8.39 -7.16 0.68
C ASN A 286 7.54 -8.04 -0.25
N GLU A 287 8.15 -8.87 -1.11
CA GLU A 287 7.42 -9.86 -1.92
C GLU A 287 6.57 -10.80 -1.05
N ILE A 288 7.14 -11.31 0.05
CA ILE A 288 6.43 -12.21 0.97
C ILE A 288 5.28 -11.49 1.66
N LEU A 289 5.51 -10.29 2.20
CA LEU A 289 4.49 -9.52 2.88
C LEU A 289 3.35 -9.11 1.93
N TYR A 290 3.68 -8.75 0.68
CA TYR A 290 2.67 -8.41 -0.32
C TYR A 290 1.78 -9.63 -0.64
N ALA A 291 2.40 -10.78 -0.85
CA ALA A 291 1.70 -12.04 -1.09
C ALA A 291 0.78 -12.45 0.08
N LEU A 292 1.20 -12.22 1.33
CA LEU A 292 0.39 -12.52 2.52
C LEU A 292 -0.79 -11.55 2.68
N ASN A 293 -0.65 -10.30 2.24
CA ASN A 293 -1.74 -9.30 2.25
C ASN A 293 -2.75 -9.53 1.11
N SER A 294 -2.32 -10.13 0.00
CA SER A 294 -3.14 -10.38 -1.19
C SER A 294 -3.17 -11.86 -1.60
N PRO A 295 -3.53 -12.81 -0.69
CA PRO A 295 -3.28 -14.24 -0.89
C PRO A 295 -4.12 -14.86 -2.02
N GLU A 296 -5.27 -14.26 -2.37
CA GLU A 296 -6.14 -14.78 -3.43
C GLU A 296 -5.72 -14.30 -4.83
N THR A 297 -5.02 -13.17 -4.94
CA THR A 297 -4.65 -12.54 -6.21
C THR A 297 -3.15 -12.58 -6.50
N PHE A 298 -2.32 -12.88 -5.50
CA PHE A 298 -0.87 -13.01 -5.68
C PHE A 298 -0.47 -14.39 -6.24
N ILE A 299 0.46 -14.38 -7.19
CA ILE A 299 1.01 -15.57 -7.84
C ILE A 299 2.53 -15.46 -7.88
N LEU A 300 3.23 -16.51 -7.45
CA LEU A 300 4.65 -16.68 -7.77
C LEU A 300 4.77 -17.47 -9.06
N ALA A 301 5.27 -16.83 -10.12
CA ALA A 301 5.53 -17.46 -11.41
C ALA A 301 6.99 -17.93 -11.48
N ILE A 302 7.18 -19.23 -11.68
CA ILE A 302 8.47 -19.86 -11.87
C ILE A 302 8.62 -20.12 -13.37
N VAL A 303 9.67 -19.57 -13.97
CA VAL A 303 9.92 -19.70 -15.42
C VAL A 303 11.19 -20.46 -15.65
N GLU A 304 11.05 -21.65 -16.22
CA GLU A 304 12.17 -22.44 -16.72
C GLU A 304 12.53 -21.98 -18.14
N ILE A 305 13.70 -21.35 -18.28
CA ILE A 305 14.20 -20.86 -19.56
C ILE A 305 14.99 -21.99 -20.22
N ALA A 306 14.56 -22.39 -21.42
CA ALA A 306 15.23 -23.40 -22.22
C ALA A 306 15.42 -22.96 -23.68
N PRO A 307 16.37 -23.57 -24.42
CA PRO A 307 16.56 -23.27 -25.85
C PRO A 307 15.31 -23.53 -26.70
N ASP A 308 14.55 -24.58 -26.35
CA ASP A 308 13.41 -25.07 -27.13
C ASP A 308 12.05 -24.47 -26.71
N GLY A 309 12.05 -23.57 -25.73
CA GLY A 309 10.87 -22.87 -25.24
C GLY A 309 10.84 -22.71 -23.72
N ASP A 310 10.22 -21.62 -23.27
CA ASP A 310 10.13 -21.31 -21.84
C ASP A 310 8.91 -22.00 -21.23
N THR A 311 9.09 -22.67 -20.09
CA THR A 311 8.00 -23.31 -19.34
C THR A 311 7.63 -22.45 -18.14
N VAL A 312 6.38 -22.01 -18.07
CA VAL A 312 5.85 -21.20 -16.97
C VAL A 312 5.03 -22.08 -16.02
N ARG A 313 5.23 -21.93 -14.72
CA ARG A 313 4.44 -22.58 -13.67
C ARG A 313 4.05 -21.59 -12.58
N TYR A 314 2.82 -21.67 -12.09
CA TYR A 314 2.27 -20.77 -11.09
C TYR A 314 2.12 -21.47 -9.74
N VAL A 315 2.61 -20.82 -8.69
CA VAL A 315 2.38 -21.19 -7.30
C VAL A 315 1.45 -20.15 -6.68
N ARG A 316 0.22 -20.56 -6.36
CA ARG A 316 -0.74 -19.73 -5.63
C ARG A 316 -0.52 -19.87 -4.13
N LYS A 317 -0.75 -18.77 -3.38
CA LYS A 317 -0.48 -18.69 -1.93
C LYS A 317 0.92 -19.23 -1.58
N PRO A 318 1.99 -18.74 -2.22
CA PRO A 318 3.31 -19.36 -2.15
C PRO A 318 3.86 -19.40 -0.70
N PHE A 319 3.59 -18.36 0.08
CA PHE A 319 4.10 -18.19 1.45
C PHE A 319 3.00 -18.37 2.49
N ARG A 320 3.38 -18.83 3.70
CA ARG A 320 2.46 -19.17 4.79
C ARG A 320 2.65 -18.33 6.06
N SER A 321 3.80 -17.68 6.20
CA SER A 321 4.17 -16.92 7.39
C SER A 321 5.12 -15.79 7.02
N GLU A 322 5.14 -14.76 7.85
CA GLU A 322 6.11 -13.67 7.71
C GLU A 322 7.54 -14.16 8.02
N PRO A 323 8.57 -13.59 7.37
CA PRO A 323 9.95 -13.84 7.74
C PRO A 323 10.29 -13.30 9.13
N ASP A 324 11.32 -13.88 9.76
CA ASP A 324 11.91 -13.33 10.98
C ASP A 324 12.32 -11.86 10.80
N PHE A 325 12.26 -11.08 11.88
CA PHE A 325 12.49 -9.64 11.83
C PHE A 325 13.85 -9.23 11.23
N GLY A 326 14.87 -10.08 11.38
CA GLY A 326 16.22 -9.84 10.82
C GLY A 326 16.44 -10.32 9.39
N ALA A 327 15.46 -10.99 8.78
CA ALA A 327 15.59 -11.57 7.44
C ALA A 327 15.09 -10.59 6.37
N THR A 328 16.00 -10.09 5.52
CA THR A 328 15.67 -9.23 4.37
C THR A 328 15.25 -10.03 3.13
N THR A 329 15.70 -11.28 3.06
CA THR A 329 15.35 -12.26 2.03
C THR A 329 15.15 -13.63 2.66
N VAL A 330 14.36 -14.48 2.01
CA VAL A 330 14.16 -15.88 2.39
C VAL A 330 14.43 -16.75 1.18
N THR A 331 15.21 -17.81 1.39
CA THR A 331 15.49 -18.82 0.38
C THR A 331 14.52 -19.98 0.54
N TYR A 332 13.79 -20.31 -0.52
CA TYR A 332 12.86 -21.44 -0.58
C TYR A 332 13.40 -22.55 -1.46
N ASP A 333 13.13 -23.79 -1.07
CA ASP A 333 13.42 -24.97 -1.89
C ASP A 333 12.55 -24.98 -3.16
N MET A 334 13.20 -25.14 -4.31
CA MET A 334 12.53 -25.13 -5.61
C MET A 334 11.62 -26.35 -5.79
N GLY A 335 12.04 -27.52 -5.33
CA GLY A 335 11.28 -28.76 -5.46
C GLY A 335 9.94 -28.68 -4.74
N GLU A 336 9.93 -28.12 -3.53
CA GLU A 336 8.70 -27.88 -2.76
C GLU A 336 7.75 -26.91 -3.46
N LEU A 337 8.28 -25.82 -4.02
CA LEU A 337 7.48 -24.84 -4.76
C LEU A 337 6.89 -25.45 -6.04
N LEU A 338 7.69 -26.19 -6.81
CA LEU A 338 7.26 -26.85 -8.04
C LEU A 338 6.21 -27.93 -7.77
N ALA A 339 6.32 -28.69 -6.68
CA ALA A 339 5.32 -29.68 -6.28
C ALA A 339 3.93 -29.06 -6.02
N ARG A 340 3.88 -27.78 -5.65
CA ARG A 340 2.65 -27.01 -5.41
C ARG A 340 2.21 -26.19 -6.62
N SER A 341 2.97 -26.24 -7.71
CA SER A 341 2.75 -25.41 -8.89
C SER A 341 1.78 -26.05 -9.88
N ALA A 342 1.12 -25.22 -10.69
CA ALA A 342 0.28 -25.64 -11.81
C ALA A 342 0.67 -24.88 -13.10
N PRO A 343 0.33 -25.40 -14.29
CA PRO A 343 0.38 -24.59 -15.53
C PRO A 343 -0.47 -23.31 -15.39
N PRO A 344 -0.19 -22.25 -16.16
CA PRO A 344 -1.04 -21.05 -16.19
C PRO A 344 -2.48 -21.43 -16.56
N GLY A 345 -3.43 -21.13 -15.67
CA GLY A 345 -4.85 -21.50 -15.80
C GLY A 345 -5.59 -21.37 -14.49
#